data_AF-A0A934XNH0-F1
#
_entry.id   AF-A0A934XNH0-F1
#
_cell.length_a   1.000
_cell.length_b   1.000
_cell.length_c   1.000
_cell.angle_alpha   90.00
_cell.angle_beta   90.00
_cell.angle_gamma   90.00
#
_symmetry.space_group_name_H-M   'P 1'
#
loop_
_entity.id
_entity.type
_entity.pdbx_description
1 polymer ?
#
loop_
_entity_poly.entity_id
_entity_poly.type
_entity_poly.pdbx_seq_one_letter_code
_entity_poly.pdbx_strand_id
1 'polypeptide(L)'
;MSLLIDGHNLIGALPSIELGARDDEQQLIVRLRAYHGFSGKALIIFFDSGDAPGRADHLSTAGVQVRFARRPQTADDLILAFLRQSAQPGQHAVVTNDRELAGRSRQLGASVISARDFARKLSPANRAAPEAAMADQTPSPRDPAFADLYSAFLAAEKDSARLSGQSAHGFAWWQEHLYGEDVTLAENAVHWLRRFAEPARALPLLLDALTHQQARVRAAAALALGQMAAPAAVERLAACLHHDGSSLVREAAAQALGQMPTPAALIALQAALHDPKHKVRKTAAAMLEKHKSNVRLKKITQ
;
A
#
# COMPACT_ATOMS: atom_id res chain seq x y z
N MET A 1 5.54 23.65 12.15
CA MET A 1 6.02 23.89 10.77
C MET A 1 5.15 23.11 9.79
N SER A 2 4.49 23.77 8.85
CA SER A 2 3.59 23.14 7.86
C SER A 2 4.21 23.09 6.46
N LEU A 3 3.75 22.15 5.64
CA LEU A 3 4.19 22.01 4.25
C LEU A 3 3.10 22.51 3.31
N LEU A 4 3.45 23.44 2.44
CA LEU A 4 2.62 23.93 1.35
C LEU A 4 3.04 23.19 0.08
N ILE A 5 2.14 22.39 -0.48
CA ILE A 5 2.46 21.46 -1.57
C ILE A 5 1.84 21.96 -2.86
N ASP A 6 2.69 22.22 -3.84
CA ASP A 6 2.30 22.38 -5.24
C ASP A 6 1.99 20.98 -5.81
N GLY A 7 0.70 20.70 -5.99
CA GLY A 7 0.18 19.38 -6.31
C GLY A 7 0.65 18.87 -7.67
N HIS A 8 0.58 19.70 -8.72
CA HIS A 8 0.98 19.30 -10.07
C HIS A 8 2.47 19.03 -10.18
N ASN A 9 3.28 19.84 -9.50
CA ASN A 9 4.73 19.67 -9.49
C ASN A 9 5.16 18.42 -8.73
N LEU A 10 4.44 18.08 -7.65
CA LEU A 10 4.68 16.85 -6.91
C LEU A 10 4.19 15.60 -7.66
N ILE A 11 3.05 15.66 -8.37
CA ILE A 11 2.59 14.59 -9.25
C ILE A 11 3.65 14.31 -10.32
N GLY A 12 4.16 15.34 -11.01
CA GLY A 12 5.19 15.18 -12.03
C GLY A 12 6.55 14.67 -11.51
N ALA A 13 6.76 14.69 -10.20
CA ALA A 13 7.96 14.14 -9.56
C ALA A 13 7.79 12.68 -9.08
N LEU A 14 6.59 12.11 -9.12
CA LEU A 14 6.30 10.75 -8.67
C LEU A 14 6.24 9.77 -9.86
N PRO A 15 7.15 8.78 -9.95
CA PRO A 15 7.24 7.87 -11.10
C PRO A 15 6.10 6.85 -11.22
N SER A 16 5.15 6.86 -10.30
CA SER A 16 4.05 5.88 -10.18
C SER A 16 2.66 6.51 -10.31
N ILE A 17 2.57 7.80 -10.64
CA ILE A 17 1.32 8.51 -10.91
C ILE A 17 1.49 9.09 -12.32
N GLU A 18 0.68 8.65 -13.28
CA GLU A 18 0.74 9.12 -14.68
C GLU A 18 -0.01 10.45 -14.80
N LEU A 19 0.69 11.54 -15.11
CA LEU A 19 0.09 12.87 -15.35
C LEU A 19 -1.04 12.80 -16.40
N GLY A 20 -2.28 13.07 -15.99
CA GLY A 20 -3.46 13.19 -16.85
C GLY A 20 -4.52 12.10 -16.65
N ALA A 21 -4.34 11.16 -15.72
CA ALA A 21 -5.41 10.24 -15.35
C ALA A 21 -6.47 10.98 -14.50
N ARG A 22 -7.74 10.59 -14.64
CA ARG A 22 -8.87 11.25 -13.95
C ARG A 22 -8.73 11.32 -12.41
N ASP A 23 -7.85 10.51 -11.82
CA ASP A 23 -7.70 10.31 -10.37
C ASP A 23 -6.30 10.65 -9.79
N ASP A 24 -5.39 11.27 -10.54
CA ASP A 24 -4.01 11.53 -10.07
C ASP A 24 -3.94 12.34 -8.79
N GLU A 25 -4.80 13.35 -8.69
CA GLU A 25 -4.94 14.20 -7.50
C GLU A 25 -5.36 13.38 -6.28
N GLN A 26 -6.29 12.43 -6.46
CA GLN A 26 -6.77 11.58 -5.38
C GLN A 26 -5.68 10.62 -4.91
N GLN A 27 -4.93 10.02 -5.85
CA GLN A 27 -3.79 9.17 -5.52
C GLN A 27 -2.71 9.93 -4.75
N LEU A 28 -2.43 11.19 -5.15
CA LEU A 28 -1.51 12.05 -4.41
C LEU A 28 -2.03 12.36 -3.00
N ILE A 29 -3.31 12.72 -2.86
CA ILE A 29 -3.92 13.03 -1.56
C ILE A 29 -3.85 11.84 -0.61
N VAL A 30 -4.11 10.61 -1.09
CA VAL A 30 -3.98 9.38 -0.30
C VAL A 30 -2.55 9.22 0.25
N ARG A 31 -1.53 9.42 -0.59
CA ARG A 31 -0.12 9.34 -0.17
C ARG A 31 0.27 10.44 0.81
N LEU A 32 -0.24 11.65 0.61
CA LEU A 32 0.04 12.77 1.50
C LEU A 32 -0.64 12.61 2.85
N ARG A 33 -1.85 12.02 2.90
CA ARG A 33 -2.48 11.62 4.16
C ARG A 33 -1.64 10.61 4.93
N ALA A 34 -1.07 9.62 4.24
CA ALA A 34 -0.13 8.68 4.87
C ALA A 34 1.14 9.39 5.39
N TYR A 35 1.71 10.32 4.61
CA TYR A 35 2.85 11.13 5.05
C TYR A 35 2.52 12.02 6.27
N HIS A 36 1.32 12.61 6.32
CA HIS A 36 0.86 13.37 7.48
C HIS A 36 0.75 12.49 8.72
N GLY A 37 0.13 11.31 8.61
CA GLY A 37 -0.03 10.37 9.72
C GLY A 37 1.30 9.97 10.35
N PHE A 38 2.33 9.74 9.54
CA PHE A 38 3.67 9.39 10.03
C PHE A 38 4.49 10.60 10.51
N SER A 39 4.52 11.71 9.76
CA SER A 39 5.42 12.83 10.05
C SER A 39 4.84 13.82 11.08
N GLY A 40 3.54 13.76 11.35
CA GLY A 40 2.80 14.75 12.14
C GLY A 40 2.77 16.15 11.52
N LYS A 41 3.37 16.36 10.34
CA LYS A 41 3.46 17.68 9.71
C LYS A 41 2.13 18.02 9.07
N ALA A 42 1.57 19.18 9.41
CA ALA A 42 0.38 19.70 8.75
C ALA A 42 0.67 19.98 7.26
N LEU A 43 -0.19 19.50 6.38
CA LEU A 43 -0.05 19.63 4.93
C LEU A 43 -1.17 20.50 4.37
N ILE A 44 -0.82 21.40 3.45
CA ILE A 44 -1.78 22.19 2.68
C ILE A 44 -1.42 22.00 1.20
N ILE A 45 -2.32 21.40 0.44
CA ILE A 45 -2.10 20.96 -0.94
C ILE A 45 -2.87 21.89 -1.86
N PHE A 46 -2.22 22.38 -2.90
CA PHE A 46 -2.79 23.31 -3.88
C PHE A 46 -2.79 22.68 -5.27
N PHE A 47 -3.93 22.71 -5.95
CA PHE A 47 -4.09 22.23 -7.34
C PHE A 47 -4.61 23.34 -8.25
N ASP A 48 -4.15 23.35 -9.50
CA ASP A 48 -4.69 24.21 -10.56
C ASP A 48 -5.99 23.63 -11.12
N SER A 49 -7.10 24.35 -10.97
CA SER A 49 -8.43 24.02 -11.52
C SER A 49 -9.18 22.88 -10.82
N GLY A 50 -10.19 23.23 -10.01
CA GLY A 50 -11.24 22.31 -9.57
C GLY A 50 -12.61 22.81 -10.03
N ASP A 51 -13.11 22.30 -11.15
CA ASP A 51 -14.39 22.75 -11.73
C ASP A 51 -15.65 22.28 -10.96
N ALA A 52 -15.50 21.65 -9.79
CA ALA A 52 -16.61 21.18 -8.98
C ALA A 52 -16.65 21.88 -7.59
N PRO A 53 -17.65 22.73 -7.31
CA PRO A 53 -17.84 23.29 -5.97
C PRO A 53 -18.03 22.17 -4.93
N GLY A 54 -17.36 22.27 -3.78
CA GLY A 54 -17.43 21.30 -2.68
C GLY A 54 -16.41 20.14 -2.73
N ARG A 55 -15.66 19.97 -3.83
CA ARG A 55 -14.62 18.91 -3.96
C ARG A 55 -13.49 19.05 -2.94
N ALA A 56 -13.11 20.28 -2.58
CA ALA A 56 -12.06 20.56 -1.60
C ALA A 56 -12.42 20.11 -0.17
N ASP A 57 -13.68 20.28 0.21
CA ASP A 57 -14.15 20.04 1.57
C ASP A 57 -14.23 18.54 1.87
N HIS A 58 -14.61 17.73 0.87
CA HIS A 58 -14.67 16.28 0.99
C HIS A 58 -13.27 15.62 0.96
N LEU A 59 -12.26 16.32 0.41
CA LEU A 59 -10.88 15.85 0.31
C LEU A 59 -9.98 16.33 1.45
N SER A 60 -10.44 17.30 2.24
CA SER A 60 -9.71 17.79 3.41
C SER A 60 -9.98 16.91 4.64
N THR A 61 -8.96 16.67 5.45
CA THR A 61 -9.06 15.95 6.74
C THR A 61 -8.34 16.74 7.82
N ALA A 62 -8.45 16.31 9.09
CA ALA A 62 -7.62 16.85 10.16
C ALA A 62 -6.13 16.74 9.78
N GLY A 63 -5.44 17.88 9.70
CA GLY A 63 -4.02 17.97 9.38
C GLY A 63 -3.61 17.88 7.90
N VAL A 64 -4.53 17.59 6.98
CA VAL A 64 -4.31 17.65 5.52
C VAL A 64 -5.41 18.47 4.86
N GLN A 65 -5.09 19.69 4.44
CA GLN A 65 -6.02 20.59 3.76
C GLN A 65 -5.78 20.55 2.25
N VAL A 66 -6.84 20.43 1.46
CA VAL A 66 -6.77 20.48 -0.01
C VAL A 66 -7.45 21.74 -0.51
N ARG A 67 -6.79 22.48 -1.41
CA ARG A 67 -7.29 23.74 -1.97
C ARG A 67 -7.15 23.71 -3.50
N PHE A 68 -8.22 24.08 -4.19
CA PHE A 68 -8.23 24.19 -5.65
C PHE A 68 -8.28 25.65 -6.05
N ALA A 69 -7.40 26.05 -6.99
CA ALA A 69 -7.43 27.36 -7.58
C ALA A 69 -8.65 27.52 -8.52
N ARG A 70 -9.24 28.72 -8.52
CA ARG A 70 -10.36 29.10 -9.39
C ARG A 70 -9.86 30.13 -10.40
N ARG A 71 -10.10 29.90 -11.69
CA ARG A 71 -9.71 30.85 -12.74
C ARG A 71 -10.24 32.25 -12.42
N PRO A 72 -9.43 33.32 -12.56
CA PRO A 72 -8.13 33.35 -13.22
C PRO A 72 -6.92 32.99 -12.32
N GLN A 73 -7.11 32.64 -11.04
CA GLN A 73 -6.01 32.35 -10.12
C GLN A 73 -5.40 30.96 -10.35
N THR A 74 -4.11 30.85 -10.07
CA THR A 74 -3.33 29.59 -10.07
C THR A 74 -3.06 29.09 -8.65
N ALA A 75 -2.61 27.84 -8.51
CA ALA A 75 -2.12 27.26 -7.27
C ALA A 75 -0.96 28.09 -6.69
N ASP A 76 -0.08 28.57 -7.55
CA ASP A 76 1.04 29.44 -7.19
C ASP A 76 0.56 30.74 -6.56
N ASP A 77 -0.48 31.37 -7.14
CA ASP A 77 -1.08 32.58 -6.59
C ASP A 77 -1.65 32.33 -5.19
N LEU A 78 -2.30 31.18 -4.99
CA LEU A 78 -2.85 30.80 -3.69
C LEU A 78 -1.77 30.51 -2.64
N ILE A 79 -0.68 29.83 -3.02
CA ILE A 79 0.46 29.56 -2.13
C ILE A 79 1.09 30.88 -1.69
N LEU A 80 1.34 31.80 -2.62
CA LEU A 80 1.93 33.09 -2.32
C LEU A 80 0.99 33.99 -1.51
N ALA A 81 -0.31 33.96 -1.79
CA ALA A 81 -1.30 34.67 -0.98
C ALA A 81 -1.34 34.13 0.46
N PHE A 82 -1.30 32.81 0.63
CA PHE A 82 -1.21 32.18 1.95
C PHE A 82 0.04 32.64 2.72
N LEU A 83 1.20 32.63 2.07
CA LEU A 83 2.44 33.07 2.71
C LEU A 83 2.42 34.55 3.09
N ARG A 84 1.87 35.44 2.25
CA ARG A 84 1.73 36.88 2.57
C ARG A 84 0.80 37.14 3.74
N GLN A 85 -0.22 36.32 3.91
CA GLN A 85 -1.21 36.45 4.99
C GLN A 85 -0.76 35.76 6.29
N SER A 86 0.26 34.90 6.22
CA SER A 86 0.79 34.22 7.40
C SER A 86 1.58 35.20 8.29
N ALA A 87 1.28 35.19 9.58
CA ALA A 87 2.05 35.95 10.58
C ALA A 87 3.48 35.43 10.75
N GLN A 88 3.75 34.17 10.37
CA GLN A 88 5.06 33.52 10.54
C GLN A 88 5.45 32.68 9.31
N PRO A 89 5.80 33.32 8.17
CA PRO A 89 6.14 32.62 6.93
C PRO A 89 7.27 31.60 7.07
N GLY A 90 8.24 31.85 7.97
CA GLY A 90 9.35 30.94 8.27
C GLY A 90 8.96 29.61 8.91
N GLN A 91 7.71 29.48 9.38
CA GLN A 91 7.17 28.19 9.83
C GLN A 91 6.58 27.35 8.69
N HIS A 92 6.70 27.81 7.45
CA HIS A 92 6.20 27.10 6.28
C HIS A 92 7.36 26.65 5.39
N ALA A 93 7.19 25.47 4.79
CA ALA A 93 8.03 25.01 3.70
C ALA A 93 7.19 24.78 2.45
N VAL A 94 7.59 25.40 1.34
CA VAL A 94 6.95 25.19 0.04
C VAL A 94 7.64 24.04 -0.67
N VAL A 95 6.85 23.06 -1.10
CA VAL A 95 7.30 21.91 -1.88
C VAL A 95 7.00 22.19 -3.35
N THR A 96 8.03 22.49 -4.15
CA THR A 96 7.90 22.79 -5.58
C THR A 96 9.25 22.59 -6.29
N ASN A 97 9.25 22.27 -7.58
CA ASN A 97 10.44 22.40 -8.45
C ASN A 97 10.40 23.68 -9.29
N ASP A 98 9.32 24.46 -9.25
CA ASP A 98 9.22 25.72 -9.98
C ASP A 98 10.18 26.75 -9.37
N ARG A 99 11.06 27.31 -10.21
CA ARG A 99 12.11 28.24 -9.77
C ARG A 99 11.55 29.61 -9.39
N GLU A 100 10.49 30.06 -10.06
CA GLU A 100 9.83 31.32 -9.77
C GLU A 100 9.08 31.24 -8.43
N LEU A 101 8.24 30.20 -8.25
CA LEU A 101 7.52 29.99 -6.99
C LEU A 101 8.51 29.82 -5.83
N ALA A 102 9.59 29.05 -6.03
CA ALA A 102 10.63 28.87 -5.03
C ALA A 102 11.32 30.20 -4.67
N GLY A 103 11.65 31.04 -5.66
CA GLY A 103 12.26 32.35 -5.43
C GLY A 103 11.37 33.27 -4.62
N ARG A 104 10.10 33.40 -5.03
CA ARG A 104 9.10 34.24 -4.37
C ARG A 104 8.76 33.76 -2.96
N SER A 105 8.72 32.44 -2.74
CA SER A 105 8.49 31.85 -1.41
C SER A 105 9.62 32.16 -0.43
N ARG A 106 10.89 32.09 -0.90
CA ARG A 106 12.06 32.47 -0.07
C ARG A 106 12.07 33.96 0.27
N GLN A 107 11.70 34.82 -0.68
CA GLN A 107 11.59 36.26 -0.42
C GLN A 107 10.53 36.60 0.64
N LEU A 108 9.47 35.81 0.74
CA LEU A 108 8.46 35.92 1.78
C LEU A 108 8.88 35.28 3.12
N GLY A 109 10.08 34.69 3.19
CA GLY A 109 10.64 34.10 4.41
C GLY A 109 10.33 32.61 4.61
N ALA A 110 9.65 31.95 3.66
CA ALA A 110 9.39 30.51 3.73
C ALA A 110 10.61 29.70 3.27
N SER A 111 10.78 28.52 3.86
CA SER A 111 11.74 27.54 3.35
C SER A 111 11.20 26.85 2.09
N VAL A 112 12.08 26.31 1.25
CA VAL A 112 11.67 25.61 0.02
C VAL A 112 12.31 24.24 -0.03
N ILE A 113 11.51 23.24 -0.37
CA ILE A 113 11.91 21.85 -0.56
C ILE A 113 11.63 21.50 -2.02
N SER A 114 12.58 20.88 -2.72
CA SER A 114 12.32 20.39 -4.08
C SER A 114 11.21 19.34 -4.06
N ALA A 115 10.27 19.40 -5.01
CA ALA A 115 9.25 18.37 -5.16
C ALA A 115 9.86 16.99 -5.47
N ARG A 116 11.03 16.91 -6.12
CA ARG A 116 11.77 15.63 -6.27
C ARG A 116 12.33 15.11 -4.95
N ASP A 117 12.92 15.97 -4.13
CA ASP A 117 13.41 15.59 -2.80
C ASP A 117 12.27 15.14 -1.89
N PHE A 118 11.15 15.84 -1.97
CA PHE A 118 9.95 15.48 -1.23
C PHE A 118 9.33 14.19 -1.77
N ALA A 119 9.28 14.00 -3.09
CA ALA A 119 8.84 12.76 -3.72
C ALA A 119 9.71 11.57 -3.30
N ARG A 120 11.01 11.74 -3.10
CA ARG A 120 11.88 10.69 -2.52
C ARG A 120 11.52 10.33 -1.07
N LYS A 121 11.10 11.31 -0.27
CA LYS A 121 10.57 11.08 1.09
C LYS A 121 9.20 10.40 1.07
N LEU A 122 8.45 10.57 -0.02
CA LEU A 122 7.19 9.87 -0.29
C LEU A 122 7.42 8.51 -0.99
N SER A 123 8.62 8.25 -1.51
CA SER A 123 8.97 7.03 -2.21
C SER A 123 9.56 6.00 -1.25
N PRO A 124 9.17 4.73 -1.35
CA PRO A 124 9.67 3.68 -0.47
C PRO A 124 11.18 3.41 -0.62
N ALA A 125 11.82 3.88 -1.70
CA ALA A 125 13.21 3.56 -2.06
C ALA A 125 14.30 4.32 -1.26
N ASN A 126 13.98 5.39 -0.53
CA ASN A 126 14.97 6.05 0.34
C ASN A 126 15.02 5.44 1.76
N ARG A 127 14.44 4.25 1.94
CA ARG A 127 14.47 3.44 3.16
C ARG A 127 15.58 2.37 3.17
N ALA A 128 16.54 2.43 2.25
CA ALA A 128 17.59 1.41 2.14
C ALA A 128 19.02 1.99 2.04
N ALA A 129 19.80 1.83 3.10
CA ALA A 129 21.04 1.06 3.07
C ALA A 129 21.43 0.63 4.50
N PRO A 130 21.87 -0.62 4.74
CA PRO A 130 22.48 -1.52 3.77
C PRO A 130 21.72 -2.85 3.60
N GLU A 131 20.93 -2.98 2.52
CA GLU A 131 20.46 -4.30 2.02
C GLU A 131 20.84 -4.54 0.56
N ALA A 132 21.63 -3.65 -0.04
CA ALA A 132 22.20 -3.84 -1.39
C ALA A 132 23.27 -4.96 -1.47
N ALA A 133 23.49 -5.71 -0.39
CA ALA A 133 24.37 -6.88 -0.36
C ALA A 133 23.62 -8.24 -0.28
N MET A 134 22.28 -8.25 -0.29
CA MET A 134 21.49 -9.50 -0.30
C MET A 134 20.67 -9.71 -1.59
N ALA A 135 20.85 -8.84 -2.58
CA ALA A 135 20.50 -9.18 -3.95
C ALA A 135 21.53 -10.22 -4.44
N ASP A 136 21.07 -11.44 -4.69
CA ASP A 136 21.81 -12.57 -5.29
C ASP A 136 22.48 -13.59 -4.36
N GLN A 137 21.79 -14.05 -3.31
CA GLN A 137 21.98 -15.41 -2.79
C GLN A 137 20.63 -16.03 -2.42
N THR A 138 20.01 -16.75 -3.34
CA THR A 138 18.98 -17.74 -2.98
C THR A 138 19.58 -19.13 -3.17
N PRO A 139 19.77 -19.93 -2.10
CA PRO A 139 20.38 -21.24 -2.22
C PRO A 139 19.41 -22.28 -2.82
N SER A 140 20.03 -23.39 -3.20
CA SER A 140 19.52 -24.53 -3.98
C SER A 140 18.28 -25.25 -3.39
N PRO A 141 17.55 -26.08 -4.18
CA PRO A 141 16.27 -26.75 -3.82
C PRO A 141 16.27 -27.77 -2.66
N ARG A 142 17.23 -27.71 -1.74
CA ARG A 142 17.25 -28.45 -0.47
C ARG A 142 17.21 -27.52 0.77
N ASP A 143 16.91 -26.23 0.57
CA ASP A 143 16.97 -25.21 1.62
C ASP A 143 15.64 -25.10 2.45
N PRO A 144 15.69 -25.24 3.79
CA PRO A 144 14.55 -25.12 4.73
C PRO A 144 13.70 -23.84 4.66
N ALA A 145 14.21 -22.74 4.10
CA ALA A 145 13.70 -21.38 4.32
C ALA A 145 12.25 -21.06 3.88
N PHE A 146 11.58 -21.89 3.06
CA PHE A 146 10.15 -21.68 2.72
C PHE A 146 9.20 -22.68 3.39
N ALA A 147 9.65 -23.90 3.65
CA ALA A 147 8.98 -24.72 4.66
C ALA A 147 8.90 -23.90 5.94
N ASP A 148 9.93 -23.11 6.24
CA ASP A 148 9.97 -22.18 7.37
C ASP A 148 9.01 -20.99 7.26
N LEU A 149 8.57 -20.48 6.10
CA LEU A 149 7.64 -19.33 6.05
C LEU A 149 6.16 -19.74 6.12
N TYR A 150 5.74 -20.76 5.38
CA TYR A 150 4.39 -21.30 5.54
C TYR A 150 4.25 -22.07 6.85
N SER A 151 5.30 -22.80 7.28
CA SER A 151 5.32 -23.40 8.62
C SER A 151 5.58 -22.37 9.71
N ALA A 152 6.26 -21.23 9.52
CA ALA A 152 6.26 -20.15 10.52
C ALA A 152 4.93 -19.41 10.56
N PHE A 153 4.27 -19.20 9.43
CA PHE A 153 2.90 -18.67 9.38
C PHE A 153 1.93 -19.59 10.17
N LEU A 154 2.08 -20.91 10.02
CA LEU A 154 1.32 -21.93 10.78
C LEU A 154 1.91 -22.24 12.18
N ALA A 155 3.19 -21.95 12.45
CA ALA A 155 3.82 -22.18 13.76
C ALA A 155 3.62 -20.98 14.68
N ALA A 156 3.60 -19.76 14.15
CA ALA A 156 3.04 -18.58 14.83
C ALA A 156 1.56 -18.81 15.21
N GLU A 157 0.85 -19.70 14.49
CA GLU A 157 -0.49 -20.15 14.84
C GLU A 157 -0.52 -21.14 16.04
N LYS A 158 0.55 -21.93 16.21
CA LYS A 158 0.77 -22.87 17.33
C LYS A 158 1.40 -22.22 18.58
N ASP A 159 2.24 -21.20 18.40
CA ASP A 159 2.78 -20.33 19.45
C ASP A 159 1.72 -19.29 19.90
N SER A 160 0.52 -19.78 20.16
CA SER A 160 -0.58 -19.01 20.76
C SER A 160 -0.18 -18.34 22.08
N ALA A 161 0.89 -18.82 22.73
CA ALA A 161 1.50 -18.23 23.92
C ALA A 161 2.24 -16.90 23.67
N ARG A 162 2.74 -16.63 22.45
CA ARG A 162 3.31 -15.31 22.10
C ARG A 162 2.23 -14.27 21.84
N LEU A 163 1.10 -14.69 21.26
CA LEU A 163 -0.08 -13.84 21.08
C LEU A 163 -0.91 -13.70 22.37
N SER A 164 -0.80 -14.60 23.36
CA SER A 164 -1.57 -14.49 24.61
C SER A 164 -1.11 -13.36 25.54
N GLY A 165 0.11 -12.84 25.35
CA GLY A 165 0.55 -11.59 26.00
C GLY A 165 0.10 -10.33 25.26
N GLN A 166 -0.10 -10.41 23.94
CA GLN A 166 -0.47 -9.29 23.05
C GLN A 166 -1.96 -9.28 22.66
N SER A 167 -2.74 -10.29 23.05
CA SER A 167 -4.20 -10.33 22.88
C SER A 167 -4.94 -9.35 23.79
N ALA A 168 -4.24 -8.66 24.69
CA ALA A 168 -4.77 -7.56 25.49
C ALA A 168 -5.11 -6.33 24.62
N HIS A 169 -4.53 -6.22 23.43
CA HIS A 169 -4.75 -5.11 22.54
C HIS A 169 -5.98 -5.32 21.65
N GLY A 170 -6.86 -4.32 21.62
CA GLY A 170 -8.08 -4.34 20.81
C GLY A 170 -7.82 -4.06 19.33
N PHE A 171 -8.87 -4.21 18.52
CA PHE A 171 -8.83 -4.04 17.06
C PHE A 171 -8.10 -2.78 16.57
N ALA A 172 -8.33 -1.63 17.21
CA ALA A 172 -7.74 -0.35 16.81
C ALA A 172 -6.20 -0.37 16.86
N TRP A 173 -5.64 -1.06 17.86
CA TRP A 173 -4.20 -1.19 18.00
C TRP A 173 -3.61 -2.03 16.87
N TRP A 174 -4.22 -3.18 16.56
CA TRP A 174 -3.76 -4.02 15.45
C TRP A 174 -3.95 -3.34 14.09
N GLN A 175 -5.02 -2.58 13.92
CA GLN A 175 -5.21 -1.76 12.73
C GLN A 175 -4.10 -0.73 12.58
N GLU A 176 -3.72 -0.03 13.65
CA GLU A 176 -2.62 0.95 13.64
C GLU A 176 -1.29 0.28 13.26
N HIS A 177 -0.98 -0.86 13.88
CA HIS A 177 0.30 -1.53 13.68
C HIS A 177 0.43 -2.28 12.36
N LEU A 178 -0.68 -2.53 11.66
CA LEU A 178 -0.64 -2.97 10.25
C LEU A 178 0.08 -1.95 9.35
N TYR A 179 0.05 -0.66 9.73
CA TYR A 179 0.66 0.45 8.99
C TYR A 179 1.94 0.98 9.65
N GLY A 180 2.40 0.34 10.72
CA GLY A 180 3.59 0.72 11.47
C GLY A 180 4.89 0.38 10.75
N GLU A 181 6.01 0.84 11.31
CA GLU A 181 7.35 0.58 10.76
C GLU A 181 7.86 -0.85 11.03
N ASP A 182 7.34 -1.50 12.08
CA ASP A 182 7.71 -2.86 12.42
C ASP A 182 6.98 -3.88 11.52
N VAL A 183 7.74 -4.44 10.60
CA VAL A 183 7.28 -5.45 9.62
C VAL A 183 6.74 -6.70 10.31
N THR A 184 7.39 -7.13 11.39
CA THR A 184 6.97 -8.31 12.17
C THR A 184 5.64 -8.02 12.82
N LEU A 185 5.45 -6.80 13.32
CA LEU A 185 4.22 -6.41 13.98
C LEU A 185 3.07 -6.18 12.99
N ALA A 186 3.35 -5.66 11.80
CA ALA A 186 2.38 -5.58 10.71
C ALA A 186 1.96 -6.97 10.21
N GLU A 187 2.89 -7.91 10.11
CA GLU A 187 2.59 -9.31 9.82
C GLU A 187 1.71 -9.92 10.93
N ASN A 188 2.05 -9.70 12.20
CA ASN A 188 1.22 -10.11 13.34
C ASN A 188 -0.18 -9.49 13.31
N ALA A 189 -0.32 -8.24 12.86
CA ALA A 189 -1.61 -7.59 12.69
C ALA A 189 -2.47 -8.31 11.64
N VAL A 190 -1.89 -8.71 10.50
CA VAL A 190 -2.58 -9.53 9.50
C VAL A 190 -3.08 -10.84 10.11
N HIS A 191 -2.24 -11.52 10.89
CA HIS A 191 -2.63 -12.76 11.57
C HIS A 191 -3.75 -12.55 12.57
N TRP A 192 -3.66 -11.48 13.36
CA TRP A 192 -4.65 -11.14 14.37
C TRP A 192 -5.99 -10.79 13.72
N LEU A 193 -6.00 -9.96 12.68
CA LEU A 193 -7.20 -9.56 11.94
C LEU A 193 -7.92 -10.77 11.36
N ARG A 194 -7.20 -11.69 10.72
CA ARG A 194 -7.79 -12.92 10.19
C ARG A 194 -8.44 -13.79 11.27
N ARG A 195 -7.81 -13.90 12.44
CA ARG A 195 -8.18 -14.87 13.49
C ARG A 195 -9.22 -14.34 14.48
N PHE A 196 -9.13 -13.08 14.86
CA PHE A 196 -9.86 -12.51 15.99
C PHE A 196 -10.78 -11.36 15.62
N ALA A 197 -10.54 -10.66 14.51
CA ALA A 197 -11.44 -9.60 14.09
C ALA A 197 -12.68 -10.16 13.41
N GLU A 198 -13.79 -9.43 13.52
CA GLU A 198 -14.99 -9.72 12.74
C GLU A 198 -14.67 -9.68 11.23
N PRO A 199 -15.13 -10.66 10.43
CA PRO A 199 -14.78 -10.74 9.01
C PRO A 199 -15.07 -9.46 8.22
N ALA A 200 -16.18 -8.78 8.54
CA ALA A 200 -16.57 -7.51 7.91
C ALA A 200 -15.56 -6.37 8.16
N ARG A 201 -14.86 -6.41 9.30
CA ARG A 201 -13.84 -5.43 9.68
C ARG A 201 -12.44 -5.85 9.23
N ALA A 202 -12.16 -7.16 9.21
CA ALA A 202 -10.88 -7.71 8.77
C ALA A 202 -10.69 -7.56 7.25
N LEU A 203 -11.73 -7.87 6.47
CA LEU A 203 -11.67 -7.90 5.01
C LEU A 203 -11.11 -6.61 4.37
N PRO A 204 -11.62 -5.40 4.65
CA PRO A 204 -11.08 -4.18 4.03
C PRO A 204 -9.61 -3.93 4.38
N LEU A 205 -9.19 -4.24 5.62
CA LEU A 205 -7.80 -4.07 6.05
C LEU A 205 -6.85 -5.09 5.39
N LEU A 206 -7.29 -6.35 5.27
CA LEU A 206 -6.51 -7.39 4.60
C LEU A 206 -6.41 -7.15 3.09
N LEU A 207 -7.47 -6.62 2.47
CA LEU A 207 -7.39 -6.15 1.09
C LEU A 207 -6.37 -5.00 1.00
N ASP A 208 -6.44 -4.01 1.86
CA ASP A 208 -5.46 -2.91 1.83
C ASP A 208 -4.01 -3.41 2.03
N ALA A 209 -3.80 -4.38 2.93
CA ALA A 209 -2.50 -5.01 3.19
C ALA A 209 -1.90 -5.77 1.97
N LEU A 210 -2.68 -6.11 0.95
CA LEU A 210 -2.14 -6.59 -0.34
C LEU A 210 -1.34 -5.53 -1.11
N THR A 211 -1.35 -4.27 -0.66
CA THR A 211 -0.57 -3.17 -1.25
C THR A 211 0.59 -2.73 -0.36
N HIS A 212 0.82 -3.45 0.74
CA HIS A 212 1.85 -3.12 1.72
C HIS A 212 3.25 -3.12 1.08
N GLN A 213 4.14 -2.24 1.55
CA GLN A 213 5.49 -2.08 0.98
C GLN A 213 6.32 -3.37 1.10
N GLN A 214 6.19 -4.06 2.24
CA GLN A 214 6.88 -5.30 2.51
C GLN A 214 6.16 -6.50 1.88
N ALA A 215 6.87 -7.24 1.03
CA ALA A 215 6.35 -8.43 0.36
C ALA A 215 5.88 -9.52 1.33
N ARG A 216 6.49 -9.62 2.53
CA ARG A 216 6.05 -10.55 3.58
C ARG A 216 4.63 -10.26 4.05
N VAL A 217 4.32 -9.00 4.35
CA VAL A 217 2.97 -8.58 4.79
C VAL A 217 1.96 -8.79 3.66
N ARG A 218 2.30 -8.47 2.40
CA ARG A 218 1.43 -8.75 1.25
C ARG A 218 1.12 -10.24 1.11
N ALA A 219 2.15 -11.09 1.24
CA ALA A 219 1.99 -12.54 1.16
C ALA A 219 1.12 -13.07 2.32
N ALA A 220 1.35 -12.59 3.55
CA ALA A 220 0.53 -12.93 4.70
C ALA A 220 -0.94 -12.51 4.49
N ALA A 221 -1.19 -11.33 3.94
CA ALA A 221 -2.53 -10.85 3.63
C ALA A 221 -3.21 -11.72 2.56
N ALA A 222 -2.47 -12.12 1.52
CA ALA A 222 -2.99 -13.02 0.50
C ALA A 222 -3.41 -14.38 1.10
N LEU A 223 -2.57 -14.98 1.94
CA LEU A 223 -2.89 -16.23 2.64
C LEU A 223 -4.10 -16.07 3.57
N ALA A 224 -4.16 -14.97 4.34
CA ALA A 224 -5.27 -14.68 5.23
C ALA A 224 -6.61 -14.58 4.49
N LEU A 225 -6.65 -13.87 3.35
CA LEU A 225 -7.84 -13.75 2.51
C LEU A 225 -8.28 -15.10 1.92
N GLY A 226 -7.31 -15.94 1.54
CA GLY A 226 -7.59 -17.32 1.09
C GLY A 226 -8.23 -18.18 2.18
N GLN A 227 -7.69 -18.11 3.40
CA GLN A 227 -8.19 -18.86 4.56
C GLN A 227 -9.56 -18.39 5.03
N MET A 228 -9.86 -17.09 4.90
CA MET A 228 -11.20 -16.55 5.11
C MET A 228 -12.19 -16.96 4.02
N ALA A 229 -11.71 -17.57 2.93
CA ALA A 229 -12.48 -17.91 1.74
C ALA A 229 -13.30 -16.71 1.22
N ALA A 230 -12.72 -15.51 1.26
CA ALA A 230 -13.41 -14.25 0.96
C ALA A 230 -13.52 -14.00 -0.56
N PRO A 231 -14.70 -14.21 -1.21
CA PRO A 231 -14.80 -14.14 -2.67
C PRO A 231 -14.53 -12.75 -3.23
N ALA A 232 -14.80 -11.70 -2.44
CA ALA A 232 -14.50 -10.31 -2.78
C ALA A 232 -13.00 -10.04 -2.97
N ALA A 233 -12.12 -10.94 -2.52
CA ALA A 233 -10.67 -10.82 -2.70
C ALA A 233 -10.16 -11.38 -4.03
N VAL A 234 -10.97 -12.16 -4.77
CA VAL A 234 -10.50 -12.93 -5.94
C VAL A 234 -9.82 -12.05 -6.99
N GLU A 235 -10.41 -10.90 -7.34
CA GLU A 235 -9.84 -10.02 -8.37
C GLU A 235 -8.50 -9.42 -7.93
N ARG A 236 -8.40 -8.98 -6.67
CA ARG A 236 -7.15 -8.40 -6.14
C ARG A 236 -6.07 -9.46 -5.95
N LEU A 237 -6.42 -10.67 -5.56
CA LEU A 237 -5.50 -11.80 -5.51
C LEU A 237 -5.03 -12.22 -6.90
N ALA A 238 -5.91 -12.21 -7.91
CA ALA A 238 -5.52 -12.45 -9.30
C ALA A 238 -4.54 -11.39 -9.80
N ALA A 239 -4.77 -10.11 -9.46
CA ALA A 239 -3.83 -9.04 -9.77
C ALA A 239 -2.48 -9.24 -9.08
N CYS A 240 -2.45 -9.63 -7.80
CA CYS A 240 -1.21 -9.98 -7.10
C CYS A 240 -0.48 -11.15 -7.77
N LEU A 241 -1.20 -12.21 -8.17
CA LEU A 241 -0.63 -13.36 -8.87
C LEU A 241 -0.02 -12.98 -10.22
N HIS A 242 -0.55 -11.98 -10.92
CA HIS A 242 -0.06 -11.61 -12.24
C HIS A 242 1.03 -10.54 -12.20
N HIS A 243 0.91 -9.55 -11.30
CA HIS A 243 1.68 -8.30 -11.37
C HIS A 243 2.62 -8.07 -10.20
N ASP A 244 2.56 -8.84 -9.10
CA ASP A 244 3.44 -8.58 -7.97
C ASP A 244 4.90 -8.91 -8.29
N GLY A 245 5.80 -7.96 -8.02
CA GLY A 245 7.23 -8.13 -8.27
C GLY A 245 7.87 -9.25 -7.43
N SER A 246 7.28 -9.58 -6.28
CA SER A 246 7.76 -10.65 -5.41
C SER A 246 7.10 -11.98 -5.76
N SER A 247 7.92 -12.98 -6.11
CA SER A 247 7.43 -14.33 -6.34
C SER A 247 6.81 -14.98 -5.10
N LEU A 248 7.18 -14.51 -3.91
CA LEU A 248 6.56 -14.93 -2.65
C LEU A 248 5.08 -14.57 -2.62
N VAL A 249 4.75 -13.33 -3.02
CA VAL A 249 3.38 -12.83 -3.03
C VAL A 249 2.58 -13.52 -4.13
N ARG A 250 3.17 -13.70 -5.32
CA ARG A 250 2.52 -14.42 -6.42
C ARG A 250 2.17 -15.85 -6.01
N GLU A 251 3.10 -16.56 -5.38
CA GLU A 251 2.84 -17.91 -4.87
C GLU A 251 1.72 -17.94 -3.80
N ALA A 252 1.76 -17.02 -2.83
CA ALA A 252 0.72 -16.89 -1.81
C ALA A 252 -0.66 -16.61 -2.41
N ALA A 253 -0.72 -15.75 -3.43
CA ALA A 253 -1.94 -15.46 -4.18
C ALA A 253 -2.45 -16.69 -4.94
N ALA A 254 -1.57 -17.46 -5.60
CA ALA A 254 -1.96 -18.75 -6.21
C ALA A 254 -2.57 -19.71 -5.19
N GLN A 255 -1.94 -19.84 -4.02
CA GLN A 255 -2.45 -20.70 -2.96
C GLN A 255 -3.81 -20.21 -2.41
N ALA A 256 -4.00 -18.90 -2.27
CA ALA A 256 -5.26 -18.31 -1.81
C ALA A 256 -6.38 -18.53 -2.85
N LEU A 257 -6.11 -18.29 -4.12
CA LEU A 257 -7.08 -18.51 -5.21
C LEU A 257 -7.47 -20.00 -5.34
N GLY A 258 -6.55 -20.93 -5.06
CA GLY A 258 -6.86 -22.36 -5.02
C GLY A 258 -7.85 -22.76 -3.92
N GLN A 259 -8.01 -21.94 -2.88
CA GLN A 259 -9.03 -22.13 -1.83
C GLN A 259 -10.39 -21.56 -2.23
N MET A 260 -10.44 -20.73 -3.27
CA MET A 260 -11.64 -20.04 -3.75
C MET A 260 -11.82 -20.29 -5.25
N PRO A 261 -12.23 -21.50 -5.67
CA PRO A 261 -12.23 -21.91 -7.07
C PRO A 261 -13.40 -21.30 -7.87
N THR A 262 -13.41 -19.98 -8.00
CA THR A 262 -14.28 -19.25 -8.93
C THR A 262 -13.71 -19.34 -10.35
N PRO A 263 -14.52 -19.09 -11.40
CA PRO A 263 -14.01 -19.04 -12.77
C PRO A 263 -12.81 -18.08 -12.94
N ALA A 264 -12.88 -16.89 -12.31
CA ALA A 264 -11.78 -15.92 -12.33
C ALA A 264 -10.51 -16.46 -11.65
N ALA A 265 -10.64 -17.14 -10.51
CA ALA A 265 -9.51 -17.76 -9.83
C ALA A 265 -8.86 -18.87 -10.67
N LEU A 266 -9.67 -19.69 -11.35
CA LEU A 266 -9.16 -20.75 -12.22
C LEU A 266 -8.44 -20.20 -13.46
N ILE A 267 -8.93 -19.10 -14.03
CA ILE A 267 -8.25 -18.41 -15.16
C ILE A 267 -6.89 -17.86 -14.69
N ALA A 268 -6.85 -17.19 -13.55
CA ALA A 268 -5.62 -16.65 -12.99
C ALA A 268 -4.59 -17.77 -12.68
N LEU A 269 -5.04 -18.89 -12.10
CA LEU A 269 -4.19 -20.05 -11.85
C LEU A 269 -3.66 -20.71 -13.14
N GLN A 270 -4.47 -20.77 -14.20
CA GLN A 270 -4.01 -21.27 -15.49
C GLN A 270 -2.92 -20.39 -16.10
N ALA A 271 -3.08 -19.06 -16.04
CA ALA A 271 -2.04 -18.14 -16.48
C ALA A 271 -0.73 -18.32 -15.68
N ALA A 272 -0.83 -18.56 -14.37
CA ALA A 272 0.31 -18.77 -13.49
C ALA A 272 1.10 -20.08 -13.76
N LEU A 273 0.59 -20.99 -14.59
CA LEU A 273 1.38 -22.12 -15.09
C LEU A 273 2.56 -21.69 -15.96
N HIS A 274 2.58 -20.44 -16.42
CA HIS A 274 3.66 -19.83 -17.18
C HIS A 274 4.49 -18.81 -16.39
N ASP A 275 4.31 -18.73 -15.06
CA ASP A 275 5.09 -17.81 -14.22
C ASP A 275 6.60 -18.04 -14.37
N PRO A 276 7.45 -16.98 -14.40
CA PRO A 276 8.90 -17.14 -14.52
C PRO A 276 9.51 -17.99 -13.39
N LYS A 277 8.92 -17.98 -12.19
CA LYS A 277 9.41 -18.76 -11.04
C LYS A 277 8.74 -20.13 -10.98
N HIS A 278 9.57 -21.17 -11.02
CA HIS A 278 9.16 -22.58 -10.95
C HIS A 278 8.19 -22.88 -9.81
N LYS A 279 8.38 -22.25 -8.66
CA LYS A 279 7.58 -22.50 -7.47
C LYS A 279 6.14 -22.00 -7.60
N VAL A 280 5.94 -20.83 -8.21
CA VAL A 280 4.59 -20.30 -8.52
C VAL A 280 3.88 -21.25 -9.49
N ARG A 281 4.58 -21.71 -10.54
CA ARG A 281 4.03 -22.71 -11.49
C ARG A 281 3.61 -24.01 -10.81
N LYS A 282 4.46 -24.54 -9.92
CA LYS A 282 4.18 -25.77 -9.15
C LYS A 282 2.95 -25.59 -8.26
N THR A 283 2.86 -24.48 -7.55
CA THR A 283 1.70 -24.16 -6.69
C THR A 283 0.42 -24.03 -7.52
N ALA A 284 0.47 -23.33 -8.65
CA ALA A 284 -0.67 -23.19 -9.55
C ALA A 284 -1.17 -24.56 -10.07
N ALA A 285 -0.25 -25.42 -10.52
CA ALA A 285 -0.57 -26.78 -10.97
C ALA A 285 -1.24 -27.61 -9.87
N ALA A 286 -0.68 -27.59 -8.65
CA ALA A 286 -1.23 -28.31 -7.51
C ALA A 286 -2.65 -27.83 -7.13
N MET A 287 -2.89 -26.51 -7.16
CA MET A 287 -4.23 -25.95 -6.86
C MET A 287 -5.27 -26.32 -7.93
N LEU A 288 -4.87 -26.32 -9.21
CA LEU A 288 -5.75 -26.75 -10.31
C LEU A 288 -6.06 -28.26 -10.24
N GLU A 289 -5.09 -29.09 -9.89
CA GLU A 289 -5.29 -30.53 -9.70
C GLU A 289 -6.25 -30.81 -8.54
N LYS A 290 -6.04 -30.15 -7.39
CA LYS A 290 -6.92 -30.26 -6.22
C LYS A 290 -8.37 -29.92 -6.58
N HIS A 291 -8.59 -28.88 -7.39
CA HIS A 291 -9.93 -28.54 -7.86
C HIS A 291 -10.55 -29.62 -8.75
N LYS A 292 -9.80 -30.16 -9.72
CA LYS A 292 -10.27 -31.27 -10.59
C LYS A 292 -10.69 -32.49 -9.76
N SER A 293 -9.90 -32.86 -8.76
CA SER A 293 -10.19 -33.96 -7.85
C SER A 293 -11.47 -33.72 -7.03
N ASN A 294 -11.65 -32.50 -6.50
CA ASN A 294 -12.87 -32.14 -5.76
C ASN A 294 -14.13 -32.18 -6.62
N VAL A 295 -14.07 -31.72 -7.88
CA VAL A 295 -15.21 -31.82 -8.82
C VAL A 295 -15.53 -33.27 -9.16
N ARG A 296 -14.50 -34.11 -9.37
CA ARG A 296 -14.68 -35.53 -9.66
C ARG A 296 -15.34 -36.28 -8.50
N LEU A 297 -14.94 -35.99 -7.25
CA LEU A 297 -15.55 -36.58 -6.06
C LEU A 297 -17.02 -36.20 -5.88
N LYS A 298 -17.39 -34.93 -6.12
CA LYS A 298 -18.79 -34.46 -6.05
C LYS A 298 -19.71 -35.10 -7.09
N LYS A 299 -19.18 -35.50 -8.26
CA LYS A 299 -19.94 -36.21 -9.30
C LYS A 299 -20.14 -37.70 -9.02
N ILE A 300 -19.38 -38.28 -8.10
CA ILE A 300 -19.48 -39.70 -7.72
C ILE A 300 -20.43 -39.88 -6.52
N THR A 301 -20.61 -38.84 -5.71
CA THR A 301 -21.49 -38.85 -4.52
C THR A 301 -22.89 -38.25 -4.76
N GLN A 302 -23.21 -37.83 -5.98
CA GLN A 302 -24.54 -37.42 -6.44
C GLN A 302 -25.10 -38.47 -7.40
#